data_AF-A0AAU5KRC5-F1
#
_entry.id   AF-A0AAU5KRC5-F1
#
_cell.length_a   1.000
_cell.length_b   1.000
_cell.length_c   1.000
_cell.angle_alpha   90.00
_cell.angle_beta   90.00
_cell.angle_gamma   90.00
#
_symmetry.space_group_name_H-M   'P 1'
#
loop_
_entity.id
_entity.type
_entity.pdbx_description
1 polymer ?
#
loop_
_entity_poly.entity_id
_entity_poly.type
_entity_poly.pdbx_seq_one_letter_code
_entity_poly.pdbx_strand_id
1 'polypeptide(L)'
;MIFDSLDVSYGEMWGSYRGMTHPNPMSRALAARKHVAGVDYAVLLSARERPLVLVEYWPRRMWRVYLFDDRSWCMQMIDLKPHSTGMLLAQRNTRWQFPNEQGFRFGKWDVQETTTISADGQVEVRSEFAGPRGASTGSPHDRASGPSGPVRRFAAPVEDFLCPVPEFGDWQVFAPFVAQQGHEPATTVVLNDVSVDEGSGPLRATGIEQLFSPGACETQEGSTVVELIDAGVLRITSGQLVVSDPGWIEEAPRTVAVPLGKFPVTLSLVRTTRGADVTAAKVTFLDIPPHEWEMALRPDEDLGLLGDGQFYGVGVDTGTAAFMDATRTVNEDQLDEDLFIPLDSDSRFSVELPSAEPDPNLIAFRAGQGDGAYPVWIGRTEDGQVSCVVVDFQLHSTDKGE
;
A
#
# COMPACT_ATOMS: atom_id res chain seq x y z
N MET A 1 23.35 16.26 -16.38
CA MET A 1 22.33 16.73 -17.36
C MET A 1 21.92 18.20 -17.13
N ILE A 2 21.53 19.00 -18.14
CA ILE A 2 20.80 20.27 -17.91
C ILE A 2 19.29 20.01 -17.86
N PHE A 3 18.59 20.48 -16.82
CA PHE A 3 17.13 20.35 -16.67
C PHE A 3 16.45 21.69 -16.37
N ASP A 4 15.31 21.91 -17.01
CA ASP A 4 14.43 23.08 -16.87
C ASP A 4 13.08 22.75 -16.22
N SER A 5 12.76 21.46 -16.06
CA SER A 5 11.63 20.96 -15.27
C SER A 5 12.01 19.74 -14.43
N LEU A 6 11.29 19.57 -13.33
CA LEU A 6 11.32 18.39 -12.48
C LEU A 6 9.90 17.85 -12.34
N ASP A 7 9.73 16.57 -12.63
CA ASP A 7 8.52 15.83 -12.31
C ASP A 7 8.59 15.42 -10.85
N VAL A 8 7.52 15.72 -10.11
CA VAL A 8 7.38 15.52 -8.67
C VAL A 8 6.31 14.46 -8.44
N SER A 9 6.66 13.46 -7.65
CA SER A 9 5.74 12.40 -7.29
C SER A 9 5.96 11.95 -5.85
N TYR A 10 4.90 11.43 -5.23
CA TYR A 10 4.89 11.06 -3.82
C TYR A 10 4.68 9.56 -3.66
N GLY A 11 5.13 9.01 -2.55
CA GLY A 11 4.86 7.62 -2.21
C GLY A 11 5.28 7.23 -0.80
N GLU A 12 5.16 5.94 -0.49
CA GLU A 12 5.66 5.37 0.75
C GLU A 12 7.20 5.41 0.83
N MET A 13 7.74 5.21 2.03
CA MET A 13 9.18 5.23 2.27
C MET A 13 9.92 4.22 1.39
N TRP A 14 11.17 4.53 1.04
CA TRP A 14 11.97 3.60 0.25
C TRP A 14 12.29 2.36 1.07
N GLY A 15 11.52 1.29 0.85
CA GLY A 15 11.81 -0.06 1.32
C GLY A 15 13.22 -0.44 0.89
N SER A 16 14.07 -0.69 1.88
CA SER A 16 15.51 -0.83 1.73
C SER A 16 15.93 -1.70 0.53
N TYR A 17 16.77 -1.11 -0.34
CA TYR A 17 17.68 -1.69 -1.34
C TYR A 17 17.13 -2.35 -2.64
N ARG A 18 17.49 -1.74 -3.79
CA ARG A 18 17.70 -2.31 -5.16
C ARG A 18 16.62 -2.17 -6.25
N GLY A 19 15.50 -1.49 -6.02
CA GLY A 19 14.57 -1.15 -7.10
C GLY A 19 14.98 0.12 -7.85
N MET A 20 14.88 0.14 -9.19
CA MET A 20 14.80 1.38 -9.99
C MET A 20 13.37 1.97 -9.98
N THR A 21 12.46 1.32 -9.25
CA THR A 21 11.05 1.63 -9.24
C THR A 21 10.73 2.62 -8.13
N HIS A 22 9.88 3.56 -8.50
CA HIS A 22 9.23 4.57 -7.69
C HIS A 22 8.78 4.03 -6.30
N PRO A 23 8.81 4.85 -5.22
CA PRO A 23 8.12 4.50 -3.97
C PRO A 23 6.67 4.12 -4.25
N ASN A 24 6.02 3.26 -3.44
CA ASN A 24 4.61 2.90 -3.68
C ASN A 24 3.78 4.20 -3.83
N PRO A 25 3.21 4.50 -5.02
CA PRO A 25 2.76 5.85 -5.34
C PRO A 25 1.61 6.31 -4.46
N MET A 26 1.60 7.59 -4.12
CA MET A 26 0.52 8.23 -3.37
C MET A 26 0.17 9.59 -3.97
N SER A 27 -1.04 10.04 -3.66
CA SER A 27 -1.49 11.36 -4.11
C SER A 27 -0.79 12.48 -3.35
N ARG A 28 -0.64 13.63 -4.00
CA ARG A 28 -0.14 14.84 -3.35
C ARG A 28 -0.96 15.21 -2.11
N ALA A 29 -2.28 15.07 -2.15
CA ALA A 29 -3.15 15.43 -1.03
C ALA A 29 -2.97 14.48 0.17
N LEU A 30 -2.75 13.18 -0.05
CA LEU A 30 -2.38 12.25 1.02
C LEU A 30 -1.00 12.58 1.60
N ALA A 31 -0.01 12.85 0.74
CA ALA A 31 1.32 13.28 1.16
C ALA A 31 1.28 14.58 1.98
N ALA A 32 0.43 15.54 1.60
CA ALA A 32 0.23 16.79 2.33
C ALA A 32 -0.35 16.54 3.73
N ARG A 33 -1.35 15.66 3.85
CA ARG A 33 -1.93 15.24 5.14
C ARG A 33 -0.89 14.56 6.03
N LYS A 34 -0.10 13.64 5.47
CA LYS A 34 1.02 12.99 6.18
C LYS A 34 2.06 14.00 6.65
N HIS A 35 2.44 14.97 5.81
CA HIS A 35 3.36 16.04 6.16
C HIS A 35 2.87 16.88 7.35
N VAL A 36 1.60 17.30 7.33
CA VAL A 36 0.98 18.06 8.44
C VAL A 36 0.91 17.22 9.72
N ALA A 37 0.60 15.92 9.59
CA ALA A 37 0.52 14.98 10.71
C ALA A 37 1.90 14.56 11.26
N GLY A 38 3.01 14.87 10.57
CA GLY A 38 4.34 14.42 10.96
C GLY A 38 4.57 12.92 10.73
N VAL A 39 3.79 12.32 9.83
CA VAL A 39 3.87 10.92 9.41
C VAL A 39 4.82 10.81 8.21
N ASP A 40 5.52 9.68 8.08
CA ASP A 40 6.48 9.46 7.01
C ASP A 40 5.86 9.37 5.61
N TYR A 41 6.63 9.87 4.64
CA TYR A 41 6.37 9.77 3.20
C TYR A 41 7.66 10.07 2.43
N ALA A 42 7.67 9.73 1.14
CA ALA A 42 8.76 10.03 0.23
C ALA A 42 8.31 10.95 -0.92
N VAL A 43 9.26 11.72 -1.44
CA VAL A 43 9.13 12.55 -2.65
C VAL A 43 10.23 12.14 -3.63
N LEU A 44 9.85 11.81 -4.86
CA LEU A 44 10.78 11.59 -5.96
C LEU A 44 10.78 12.80 -6.89
N LEU A 45 11.97 13.32 -7.17
CA LEU A 45 12.21 14.33 -8.19
C LEU A 45 12.90 13.67 -9.38
N SER A 46 12.25 13.74 -10.54
CA SER A 46 12.75 13.13 -11.77
C SER A 46 12.83 14.16 -12.90
N ALA A 47 13.72 13.92 -13.86
CA ALA A 47 13.75 14.67 -15.12
C ALA A 47 13.97 13.69 -16.26
N ARG A 48 13.15 13.80 -17.32
CA ARG A 48 13.21 12.90 -18.50
C ARG A 48 13.16 11.42 -18.09
N GLU A 49 12.23 11.09 -17.20
CA GLU A 49 12.02 9.73 -16.67
C GLU A 49 13.21 9.15 -15.88
N ARG A 50 14.13 10.00 -15.40
CA ARG A 50 15.27 9.58 -14.57
C ARG A 50 15.19 10.17 -13.17
N PRO A 51 15.41 9.36 -12.12
CA PRO A 51 15.46 9.88 -10.76
C PRO A 51 16.68 10.77 -10.59
N LEU A 52 16.48 11.93 -9.98
CA LEU A 52 17.55 12.87 -9.61
C LEU A 52 17.72 12.95 -8.09
N VAL A 53 16.60 12.98 -7.38
CA VAL A 53 16.57 13.07 -5.91
C VAL A 53 15.43 12.22 -5.38
N LEU A 54 15.68 11.43 -4.34
CA LEU A 54 14.62 10.95 -3.46
C LEU A 54 14.76 11.65 -2.10
N VAL A 55 13.66 12.19 -1.60
CA VAL A 55 13.56 12.78 -0.28
C VAL A 55 12.64 11.93 0.58
N GLU A 56 13.11 11.52 1.75
CA GLU A 56 12.32 10.86 2.79
C GLU A 56 12.06 11.84 3.93
N TYR A 57 10.81 11.94 4.34
CA TYR A 57 10.39 12.63 5.54
C TYR A 57 10.06 11.60 6.63
N TRP A 58 10.65 11.74 7.81
CA TRP A 58 10.50 10.82 8.93
C TRP A 58 9.82 11.53 10.13
N PRO A 59 9.17 10.76 11.03
CA PRO A 59 8.68 11.30 12.30
C PRO A 59 9.79 12.03 13.06
N ARG A 60 9.40 13.06 13.83
CA ARG A 60 10.33 13.99 14.52
C ARG A 60 11.09 14.93 13.58
N ARG A 61 10.54 15.19 12.38
CA ARG A 61 11.05 16.18 11.40
C ARG A 61 12.46 15.90 10.90
N MET A 62 12.78 14.62 10.77
CA MET A 62 14.03 14.13 10.24
C MET A 62 13.88 13.99 8.72
N TRP A 63 14.89 14.41 7.97
CA TRP A 63 14.87 14.31 6.51
C TRP A 63 16.06 13.48 6.05
N ARG A 64 15.86 12.68 5.00
CA ARG A 64 16.93 11.99 4.31
C ARG A 64 16.83 12.24 2.82
N VAL A 65 17.96 12.53 2.19
CA VAL A 65 18.05 12.83 0.76
C VAL A 65 18.98 11.84 0.10
N TYR A 66 18.53 11.18 -0.96
CA TYR A 66 19.34 10.34 -1.84
C TYR A 66 19.53 11.06 -3.17
N LEU A 67 20.76 11.07 -3.67
CA LEU A 67 21.12 11.75 -4.91
C LEU A 67 21.60 10.74 -5.96
N PHE A 68 21.14 10.94 -7.18
CA PHE A 68 21.36 10.05 -8.32
C PHE A 68 22.28 10.69 -9.36
N ASP A 69 23.21 9.90 -9.91
CA ASP A 69 24.05 10.33 -11.03
C ASP A 69 23.33 10.21 -12.39
N ASP A 70 23.99 10.58 -13.49
CA ASP A 70 23.43 10.47 -14.85
C ASP A 70 23.07 9.04 -15.28
N ARG A 71 23.56 8.01 -14.56
CA ARG A 71 23.26 6.59 -14.77
C ARG A 71 22.12 6.10 -13.88
N SER A 72 21.49 6.99 -13.12
CA SER A 72 20.47 6.69 -12.11
C SER A 72 21.00 5.82 -10.97
N TRP A 73 22.30 5.91 -10.66
CA TRP A 73 22.87 5.23 -9.50
C TRP A 73 22.77 6.14 -8.28
N CYS A 74 22.28 5.61 -7.16
CA CYS A 74 22.32 6.32 -5.89
C CYS A 74 23.79 6.41 -5.42
N MET A 75 24.38 7.60 -5.52
CA MET A 75 25.80 7.84 -5.21
C MET A 75 26.00 8.50 -3.85
N GLN A 76 24.96 9.12 -3.30
CA GLN A 76 25.06 9.90 -2.07
C GLN A 76 23.75 9.84 -1.26
N MET A 77 23.90 9.81 0.05
CA MET A 77 22.82 9.91 1.04
C MET A 77 23.17 10.98 2.08
N ILE A 78 22.22 11.85 2.40
CA ILE A 78 22.38 12.94 3.36
C ILE A 78 21.28 12.84 4.42
N ASP A 79 21.66 12.67 5.68
CA ASP A 79 20.78 12.83 6.83
C ASP A 79 20.77 14.30 7.27
N LEU A 80 19.57 14.89 7.27
CA LEU A 80 19.32 16.27 7.61
C LEU A 80 18.54 16.33 8.94
N LYS A 81 18.97 17.19 9.86
CA LYS A 81 18.32 17.40 11.17
C LYS A 81 17.93 18.86 11.40
N PRO A 82 16.83 19.14 12.10
CA PRO A 82 16.53 20.49 12.57
C PRO A 82 17.71 21.06 13.38
N HIS A 83 18.14 22.29 13.08
CA HIS A 83 19.24 22.97 13.78
C HIS A 83 18.80 24.30 14.38
N SER A 84 18.47 25.29 13.53
CA SER A 84 17.90 26.57 13.93
C SER A 84 16.51 26.76 13.31
N THR A 85 15.79 27.81 13.71
CA THR A 85 14.47 28.11 13.15
C THR A 85 14.51 28.16 11.63
N GLY A 86 13.76 27.26 10.98
CA GLY A 86 13.67 27.17 9.51
C GLY A 86 14.86 26.52 8.80
N MET A 87 15.86 25.99 9.52
CA MET A 87 17.07 25.41 8.92
C MET A 87 17.29 23.95 9.32
N LEU A 88 17.75 23.16 8.36
CA LEU A 88 18.24 21.80 8.52
C LEU A 88 19.77 21.78 8.39
N LEU A 89 20.43 21.04 9.27
CA LEU A 89 21.86 20.74 9.19
C LEU A 89 22.05 19.39 8.51
N ALA A 90 22.91 19.34 7.48
CA ALA A 90 23.42 18.12 6.88
C ALA A 90 24.38 17.37 7.82
N GLN A 91 23.82 16.77 8.86
CA GLN A 91 24.59 16.13 9.94
C GLN A 91 25.45 14.99 9.44
N ARG A 92 24.96 14.19 8.49
CA ARG A 92 25.70 13.03 7.98
C ARG A 92 25.54 12.92 6.48
N ASN A 93 26.65 12.90 5.77
CA ASN A 93 26.71 12.73 4.33
C ASN A 93 27.53 11.47 4.02
N THR A 94 26.91 10.49 3.37
CA THR A 94 27.55 9.23 2.95
C THR A 94 27.62 9.20 1.43
N ARG A 95 28.82 9.05 0.88
CA ARG A 95 29.08 8.92 -0.56
C ARG A 95 29.66 7.55 -0.86
N TRP A 96 29.22 6.94 -1.95
CA TRP A 96 29.73 5.64 -2.42
C TRP A 96 30.40 5.78 -3.77
N GLN A 97 31.47 5.03 -3.97
CA GLN A 97 32.08 4.79 -5.28
C GLN A 97 31.93 3.32 -5.61
N PHE A 98 31.36 3.00 -6.77
CA PHE A 98 31.14 1.63 -7.21
C PHE A 98 32.12 1.26 -8.33
N PRO A 99 32.67 0.03 -8.33
CA PRO A 99 33.64 -0.41 -9.33
C PRO A 99 33.03 -0.49 -10.75
N ASN A 100 31.76 -0.88 -10.82
CA ASN A 100 31.00 -1.12 -12.05
C ASN A 100 29.51 -1.33 -11.72
N GLU A 101 28.70 -1.52 -12.75
CA GLU A 101 27.25 -1.73 -12.63
C GLU A 101 26.91 -2.96 -11.80
N GLN A 102 27.66 -4.06 -11.95
CA GLN A 102 27.44 -5.25 -11.15
C GLN A 102 27.74 -4.97 -9.66
N GLY A 103 28.77 -4.20 -9.36
CA GLY A 103 29.07 -3.70 -8.02
C GLY A 103 27.90 -2.91 -7.44
N PHE A 104 27.41 -1.92 -8.19
CA PHE A 104 26.23 -1.12 -7.81
C PHE A 104 24.98 -1.99 -7.56
N ARG A 105 24.62 -2.86 -8.52
CA ARG A 105 23.45 -3.76 -8.41
C ARG A 105 23.47 -4.64 -7.17
N PHE A 106 24.65 -5.06 -6.72
CA PHE A 106 24.81 -5.86 -5.51
C PHE A 106 25.16 -5.04 -4.26
N GLY A 107 25.13 -3.70 -4.32
CA GLY A 107 25.48 -2.82 -3.19
C GLY A 107 26.96 -2.93 -2.77
N LYS A 108 27.83 -3.38 -3.67
CA LYS A 108 29.27 -3.57 -3.45
C LYS A 108 30.02 -2.34 -3.93
N TRP A 109 30.20 -1.38 -3.03
CA TRP A 109 31.05 -0.20 -3.24
C TRP A 109 32.54 -0.55 -3.05
N ASP A 110 33.42 0.21 -3.68
CA ASP A 110 34.89 0.18 -3.49
C ASP A 110 35.34 1.14 -2.39
N VAL A 111 34.70 2.32 -2.33
CA VAL A 111 34.94 3.34 -1.30
C VAL A 111 33.60 3.84 -0.76
N GLN A 112 33.51 3.97 0.56
CA GLN A 112 32.45 4.71 1.24
C GLN A 112 33.09 5.86 2.03
N GLU A 113 32.72 7.09 1.71
CA GLU A 113 33.16 8.26 2.49
C GLU A 113 31.98 8.79 3.30
N THR A 114 32.15 8.88 4.62
CA THR A 114 31.15 9.45 5.54
C THR A 114 31.70 10.74 6.12
N THR A 115 31.03 11.84 5.85
CA THR A 115 31.26 13.14 6.50
C THR A 115 30.21 13.36 7.57
N THR A 116 30.64 13.59 8.81
CA THR A 116 29.75 13.93 9.93
C THR A 116 30.02 15.36 10.36
N ILE A 117 28.97 16.16 10.48
CA ILE A 117 29.02 17.54 10.92
C ILE A 117 28.27 17.67 12.24
N SER A 118 28.97 18.25 13.21
CA SER A 118 28.43 18.59 14.54
C SER A 118 27.73 19.95 14.53
N ALA A 119 26.93 20.23 15.57
CA ALA A 119 26.16 21.47 15.64
C ALA A 119 27.02 22.74 15.76
N ASP A 120 28.28 22.61 16.18
CA ASP A 120 29.30 23.65 16.33
C ASP A 120 30.27 23.73 15.15
N GLY A 121 30.03 23.01 14.05
CA GLY A 121 30.82 23.10 12.82
C GLY A 121 32.12 22.29 12.82
N GLN A 122 32.30 21.34 13.76
CA GLN A 122 33.34 20.34 13.63
C GLN A 122 32.94 19.31 12.56
N VAL A 123 33.82 19.14 11.58
CA VAL A 123 33.66 18.21 10.47
C VAL A 123 34.59 17.02 10.68
N GLU A 124 34.02 15.82 10.58
CA GLU A 124 34.76 14.56 10.62
C GLU A 124 34.52 13.77 9.34
N VAL A 125 35.59 13.51 8.58
CA VAL A 125 35.54 12.72 7.35
C VAL A 125 36.21 11.37 7.60
N ARG A 126 35.45 10.29 7.35
CA ARG A 126 35.93 8.90 7.39
C ARG A 126 35.81 8.27 6.01
N SER A 127 36.85 7.56 5.58
CA SER A 127 36.81 6.76 4.35
C SER A 127 36.96 5.29 4.71
N GLU A 128 36.07 4.46 4.18
CA GLU A 128 36.13 3.01 4.29
C GLU A 128 36.38 2.43 2.91
N PHE A 129 37.24 1.41 2.83
CA PHE A 129 37.59 0.74 1.58
C PHE A 129 37.05 -0.70 1.61
N ALA A 130 36.65 -1.21 0.45
CA ALA A 130 36.21 -2.59 0.33
C ALA A 130 37.35 -3.55 0.72
N GLY A 131 37.06 -4.53 1.58
CA GLY A 131 38.02 -5.57 1.97
C GLY A 131 38.46 -6.43 0.78
N PRO A 132 39.65 -7.07 0.83
CA PRO A 132 40.17 -7.88 -0.26
C PRO A 132 39.20 -9.03 -0.63
N ARG A 133 39.20 -9.43 -1.91
CA ARG A 133 38.51 -10.63 -2.42
C ARG A 133 39.13 -11.90 -1.84
N GLY A 134 38.89 -12.18 -0.56
CA GLY A 134 39.27 -13.44 0.08
C GLY A 134 38.24 -14.53 -0.22
N ALA A 135 38.72 -15.71 -0.64
CA ALA A 135 37.94 -16.93 -0.72
C ALA A 135 37.49 -17.34 0.70
N SER A 136 36.35 -16.82 1.15
CA SER A 136 35.70 -17.22 2.38
C SER A 136 34.56 -18.16 2.02
N THR A 137 34.60 -19.39 2.54
CA THR A 137 33.54 -20.41 2.42
C THR A 137 32.34 -20.14 3.35
N GLY A 138 31.98 -18.86 3.56
CA GLY A 138 30.82 -18.42 4.34
C GLY A 138 29.77 -17.73 3.46
N SER A 139 28.54 -17.64 3.96
CA SER A 139 27.35 -17.17 3.23
C SER A 139 27.57 -15.88 2.41
N PRO A 140 26.95 -15.73 1.22
CA PRO A 140 27.31 -14.69 0.23
C PRO A 140 26.96 -13.24 0.62
N HIS A 141 26.42 -13.02 1.81
CA HIS A 141 25.80 -11.76 2.23
C HIS A 141 26.67 -10.89 3.16
N ASP A 142 27.73 -11.43 3.76
CA ASP A 142 28.59 -10.65 4.66
C ASP A 142 30.03 -10.54 4.13
N ARG A 143 30.35 -9.36 3.57
CA ARG A 143 31.76 -8.91 3.54
C ARG A 143 32.00 -7.97 4.71
N ALA A 144 33.00 -8.30 5.51
CA ALA A 144 33.50 -7.41 6.55
C ALA A 144 34.03 -6.09 5.94
N SER A 145 33.71 -4.97 6.58
CA SER A 145 34.31 -3.66 6.31
C SER A 145 35.83 -3.78 6.27
N GLY A 146 36.48 -3.27 5.22
CA GLY A 146 37.94 -3.24 5.10
C GLY A 146 38.58 -2.24 6.06
N PRO A 147 39.90 -2.02 5.96
CA PRO A 147 40.59 -1.08 6.84
C PRO A 147 40.00 0.34 6.70
N SER A 148 39.68 0.97 7.83
CA SER A 148 39.27 2.37 7.86
C SER A 148 40.48 3.25 7.53
N GLY A 149 40.32 4.17 6.57
CA GLY A 149 41.31 5.17 6.23
C GLY A 149 41.51 6.21 7.35
N PRO A 150 42.49 7.13 7.21
CA PRO A 150 42.74 8.15 8.20
C PRO A 150 41.52 9.07 8.37
N VAL A 151 41.07 9.26 9.62
CA VAL A 151 39.99 10.18 9.95
C VAL A 151 40.51 11.61 9.88
N ARG A 152 39.91 12.43 9.01
CA ARG A 152 40.24 13.87 8.89
C ARG A 152 39.27 14.67 9.74
N ARG A 153 39.79 15.59 10.57
CA ARG A 153 38.99 16.49 11.39
C ARG A 153 39.41 17.93 11.17
N PHE A 154 38.45 18.82 10.95
CA PHE A 154 38.68 20.25 10.79
C PHE A 154 37.42 21.02 11.16
N ALA A 155 37.58 22.31 11.46
CA ALA A 155 36.46 23.22 11.68
C ALA A 155 36.09 23.90 10.36
N ALA A 156 34.79 24.07 10.13
CA ALA A 156 34.25 24.85 9.02
C ALA A 156 33.01 25.62 9.50
N PRO A 157 32.67 26.76 8.85
CA PRO A 157 31.44 27.48 9.16
C PRO A 157 30.23 26.56 9.04
N VAL A 158 29.40 26.47 10.10
CA VAL A 158 28.22 25.59 10.10
C VAL A 158 27.22 25.95 8.99
N GLU A 159 27.19 27.23 8.62
CA GLU A 159 26.39 27.83 7.55
C GLU A 159 26.62 27.19 6.17
N ASP A 160 27.80 26.61 5.93
CA ASP A 160 28.11 25.88 4.68
C ASP A 160 27.34 24.54 4.57
N PHE A 161 26.75 24.06 5.68
CA PHE A 161 26.06 22.76 5.77
C PHE A 161 24.56 22.92 6.08
N LEU A 162 24.04 24.14 6.05
CA LEU A 162 22.63 24.42 6.29
C LEU A 162 21.84 24.45 4.97
N CYS A 163 20.62 23.92 5.01
CA CYS A 163 19.61 24.14 3.97
C CYS A 163 18.28 24.51 4.62
N PRO A 164 17.42 25.32 3.96
CA PRO A 164 16.12 25.63 4.52
C PRO A 164 15.27 24.36 4.66
N VAL A 165 14.37 24.36 5.64
CA VAL A 165 13.32 23.34 5.73
C VAL A 165 12.38 23.54 4.53
N PRO A 166 12.16 22.53 3.66
CA PRO A 166 11.21 22.67 2.56
C PRO A 166 9.79 22.89 3.10
N GLU A 167 9.08 23.86 2.53
CA GLU A 167 7.62 23.87 2.60
C GLU A 167 7.06 22.74 1.72
N PHE A 168 5.92 22.18 2.10
CA PHE A 168 5.31 21.12 1.30
C PHE A 168 4.97 21.62 -0.11
N GLY A 169 5.57 20.99 -1.12
CA GLY A 169 5.44 21.41 -2.53
C GLY A 169 6.59 22.27 -3.04
N ASP A 170 7.42 22.85 -2.16
CA ASP A 170 8.64 23.57 -2.55
C ASP A 170 9.87 22.65 -2.48
N TRP A 171 9.97 21.77 -3.48
CA TRP A 171 11.07 20.80 -3.57
C TRP A 171 12.32 21.37 -4.26
N GLN A 172 12.28 22.62 -4.74
CA GLN A 172 13.41 23.28 -5.40
C GLN A 172 14.58 23.54 -4.44
N VAL A 173 14.32 23.54 -3.12
CA VAL A 173 15.37 23.63 -2.10
C VAL A 173 16.46 22.56 -2.27
N PHE A 174 16.13 21.44 -2.92
CA PHE A 174 17.10 20.37 -3.16
C PHE A 174 17.90 20.52 -4.45
N ALA A 175 17.55 21.45 -5.35
CA ALA A 175 18.26 21.69 -6.61
C ALA A 175 19.79 21.90 -6.46
N PRO A 176 20.29 22.62 -5.43
CA PRO A 176 21.74 22.78 -5.21
C PRO A 176 22.46 21.45 -4.93
N PHE A 177 21.79 20.45 -4.35
CA PHE A 177 22.38 19.13 -4.13
C PHE A 177 22.51 18.34 -5.44
N VAL A 178 21.59 18.55 -6.38
CA VAL A 178 21.61 17.89 -7.70
C VAL A 178 22.78 18.38 -8.54
N ALA A 179 23.10 19.68 -8.44
CA ALA A 179 24.30 20.27 -9.06
C ALA A 179 25.60 19.59 -8.63
N GLN A 180 25.68 19.08 -7.41
CA GLN A 180 26.85 18.34 -6.93
C GLN A 180 27.05 17.00 -7.64
N GLN A 181 26.00 16.43 -8.26
CA GLN A 181 26.06 15.18 -9.01
C GLN A 181 26.27 15.37 -10.52
N GLY A 182 26.56 16.60 -10.98
CA GLY A 182 26.75 16.89 -12.40
C GLY A 182 25.47 17.21 -13.18
N HIS A 183 24.37 17.51 -12.47
CA HIS A 183 23.12 17.97 -13.08
C HIS A 183 22.96 19.48 -12.90
N GLU A 184 22.99 20.23 -13.98
CA GLU A 184 22.88 21.69 -13.94
C GLU A 184 21.40 22.13 -14.05
N PRO A 185 20.80 22.71 -13.00
CA PRO A 185 19.48 23.31 -13.12
C PRO A 185 19.52 24.56 -14.01
N ALA A 186 18.50 24.75 -14.84
CA ALA A 186 18.28 26.01 -15.53
C ALA A 186 17.99 27.15 -14.53
N THR A 187 18.10 28.41 -14.97
CA THR A 187 17.79 29.60 -14.14
C THR A 187 16.39 29.58 -13.53
N THR A 188 15.46 28.87 -14.17
CA THR A 188 14.12 28.63 -13.66
C THR A 188 13.80 27.16 -13.87
N VAL A 189 13.44 26.48 -12.78
CA VAL A 189 13.01 25.08 -12.80
C VAL A 189 11.51 25.04 -12.55
N VAL A 190 10.76 24.40 -13.43
CA VAL A 190 9.31 24.17 -13.25
C VAL A 190 9.11 22.84 -12.52
N LEU A 191 8.30 22.83 -11.46
CA LEU A 191 7.87 21.59 -10.82
C LEU A 191 6.56 21.13 -11.47
N ASN A 192 6.56 19.97 -12.11
CA ASN A 192 5.38 19.32 -12.63
C ASN A 192 4.91 18.28 -11.61
N ASP A 193 3.69 18.44 -11.11
CA ASP A 193 3.08 17.40 -10.27
C ASP A 193 2.63 16.25 -11.18
N VAL A 194 3.27 15.09 -11.04
CA VAL A 194 2.91 13.85 -11.73
C VAL A 194 2.43 12.78 -10.73
N SER A 195 2.02 13.22 -9.53
CA SER A 195 1.45 12.31 -8.55
C SER A 195 0.14 11.71 -9.03
N VAL A 196 -0.18 10.53 -8.51
CA VAL A 196 -1.47 9.89 -8.79
C VAL A 196 -2.59 10.76 -8.20
N ASP A 197 -3.65 11.05 -8.95
CA ASP A 197 -4.79 11.80 -8.42
C ASP A 197 -5.40 11.06 -7.20
N GLU A 198 -6.03 11.79 -6.28
CA GLU A 198 -6.85 11.14 -5.24
C GLU A 198 -7.98 10.38 -5.92
N GLY A 199 -7.86 9.06 -5.96
CA GLY A 199 -8.80 8.18 -6.67
C GLY A 199 -8.09 7.34 -7.74
N SER A 200 -6.99 7.82 -8.31
CA SER A 200 -6.20 7.06 -9.28
C SER A 200 -5.44 5.92 -8.61
N GLY A 201 -5.80 4.70 -8.98
CA GLY A 201 -5.17 3.46 -8.51
C GLY A 201 -6.19 2.33 -8.37
N PRO A 202 -5.79 1.18 -7.81
CA PRO A 202 -6.72 0.08 -7.58
C PRO A 202 -7.92 0.57 -6.77
N LEU A 203 -9.08 -0.07 -6.97
CA LEU A 203 -10.28 0.19 -6.18
C LEU A 203 -9.93 0.20 -4.70
N ARG A 204 -10.53 1.11 -3.94
CA ARG A 204 -10.28 1.26 -2.50
C ARG A 204 -11.52 0.90 -1.69
N ALA A 205 -11.30 0.45 -0.47
CA ALA A 205 -12.33 0.19 0.53
C ALA A 205 -12.91 1.49 1.10
N THR A 206 -13.49 2.35 0.25
CA THR A 206 -14.16 3.58 0.68
C THR A 206 -15.63 3.32 0.89
N GLY A 207 -16.18 3.71 2.04
CA GLY A 207 -17.62 3.62 2.26
C GLY A 207 -18.10 2.29 2.84
N ILE A 208 -17.19 1.37 3.21
CA ILE A 208 -17.55 0.01 3.60
C ILE A 208 -18.36 -0.02 4.89
N GLU A 209 -18.05 0.83 5.86
CA GLU A 209 -18.80 0.93 7.11
C GLU A 209 -20.23 1.44 6.89
N GLN A 210 -20.41 2.32 5.90
CA GLN A 210 -21.71 2.88 5.52
C GLN A 210 -22.60 1.82 4.87
N LEU A 211 -22.04 0.79 4.23
CA LEU A 211 -22.80 -0.37 3.75
C LEU A 211 -23.51 -1.09 4.92
N PHE A 212 -22.96 -1.05 6.13
CA PHE A 212 -23.55 -1.74 7.30
C PHE A 212 -24.17 -0.77 8.31
N SER A 213 -24.46 0.46 7.90
CA SER A 213 -25.09 1.48 8.74
C SER A 213 -26.55 1.68 8.31
N PRO A 214 -27.55 1.22 9.09
CA PRO A 214 -28.95 1.38 8.72
C PRO A 214 -29.32 2.87 8.59
N GLY A 215 -29.99 3.23 7.50
CA GLY A 215 -30.39 4.62 7.26
C GLY A 215 -30.43 4.99 5.79
N ALA A 216 -30.71 6.26 5.52
CA ALA A 216 -30.76 6.76 4.15
C ALA A 216 -29.36 6.78 3.52
N CYS A 217 -29.24 6.24 2.30
CA CYS A 217 -28.04 6.33 1.47
C CYS A 217 -28.42 6.78 0.04
N GLU A 218 -27.41 7.16 -0.74
CA GLU A 218 -27.57 7.45 -2.17
C GLU A 218 -26.96 6.33 -3.01
N THR A 219 -27.70 5.87 -4.01
CA THR A 219 -27.23 4.93 -5.03
C THR A 219 -27.38 5.55 -6.41
N GLN A 220 -26.90 4.87 -7.45
CA GLN A 220 -27.06 5.31 -8.84
C GLN A 220 -28.54 5.49 -9.24
N GLU A 221 -29.46 4.83 -8.52
CA GLU A 221 -30.91 4.91 -8.76
C GLU A 221 -31.64 5.95 -7.88
N GLY A 222 -30.92 6.65 -7.00
CA GLY A 222 -31.45 7.71 -6.12
C GLY A 222 -31.32 7.42 -4.63
N SER A 223 -32.05 8.18 -3.81
CA SER A 223 -32.05 7.99 -2.36
C SER A 223 -32.79 6.72 -1.97
N THR A 224 -32.16 5.88 -1.16
CA THR A 224 -32.69 4.61 -0.65
C THR A 224 -32.33 4.40 0.82
N VAL A 225 -32.74 3.28 1.41
CA VAL A 225 -32.50 2.92 2.81
C VAL A 225 -31.73 1.60 2.88
N VAL A 226 -30.64 1.60 3.65
CA VAL A 226 -29.90 0.40 4.02
C VAL A 226 -30.66 -0.36 5.09
N GLU A 227 -30.96 -1.64 4.83
CA GLU A 227 -31.56 -2.60 5.76
C GLU A 227 -30.57 -3.74 6.01
N LEU A 228 -30.45 -4.20 7.27
CA LEU A 228 -29.57 -5.31 7.62
C LEU A 228 -30.37 -6.58 7.87
N ILE A 229 -29.93 -7.69 7.30
CA ILE A 229 -30.54 -9.02 7.47
C ILE A 229 -29.52 -9.99 8.07
N ASP A 230 -29.96 -10.75 9.06
CA ASP A 230 -29.20 -11.89 9.60
C ASP A 230 -29.26 -13.06 8.61
N ALA A 231 -28.10 -13.50 8.12
CA ALA A 231 -27.96 -14.62 7.20
C ALA A 231 -27.53 -15.92 7.90
N GLY A 232 -27.45 -15.93 9.22
CA GLY A 232 -27.11 -17.10 10.03
C GLY A 232 -25.67 -17.10 10.52
N VAL A 233 -25.19 -18.29 10.92
CA VAL A 233 -23.91 -18.45 11.60
C VAL A 233 -23.00 -19.39 10.80
N LEU A 234 -21.88 -18.85 10.33
CA LEU A 234 -20.86 -19.57 9.59
C LEU A 234 -19.94 -20.34 10.53
N ARG A 235 -19.65 -21.60 10.21
CA ARG A 235 -18.68 -22.44 10.95
C ARG A 235 -17.37 -22.51 10.20
N ILE A 236 -16.30 -22.07 10.85
CA ILE A 236 -14.92 -22.17 10.36
C ILE A 236 -14.13 -23.15 11.23
N THR A 237 -13.59 -24.19 10.61
CA THR A 237 -12.89 -25.32 11.25
C THR A 237 -11.43 -25.42 10.81
N SER A 238 -11.08 -24.92 9.63
CA SER A 238 -9.70 -24.90 9.11
C SER A 238 -8.94 -23.61 9.42
N GLY A 239 -9.67 -22.54 9.77
CA GLY A 239 -9.12 -21.20 9.94
C GLY A 239 -8.88 -20.48 8.62
N GLN A 240 -9.47 -20.98 7.53
CA GLN A 240 -9.43 -20.38 6.20
C GLN A 240 -10.86 -20.16 5.70
N LEU A 241 -11.24 -18.89 5.54
CA LEU A 241 -12.49 -18.48 4.90
C LEU A 241 -12.29 -18.45 3.38
N VAL A 242 -13.25 -19.00 2.64
CA VAL A 242 -13.38 -18.83 1.19
C VAL A 242 -14.62 -17.98 0.90
N VAL A 243 -14.46 -17.06 -0.06
CA VAL A 243 -15.55 -16.33 -0.70
C VAL A 243 -15.57 -16.74 -2.18
N SER A 244 -16.64 -17.39 -2.62
CA SER A 244 -16.77 -17.90 -4.00
C SER A 244 -18.22 -17.93 -4.44
N ASP A 245 -18.45 -18.00 -5.74
CA ASP A 245 -19.68 -18.59 -6.29
C ASP A 245 -19.72 -20.09 -5.92
N PRO A 246 -20.79 -20.59 -5.29
CA PRO A 246 -20.91 -22.01 -4.92
C PRO A 246 -21.08 -22.95 -6.12
N GLY A 247 -21.59 -22.47 -7.26
CA GLY A 247 -21.67 -23.22 -8.52
C GLY A 247 -20.43 -23.09 -9.39
N TRP A 248 -19.51 -22.18 -9.06
CA TRP A 248 -18.25 -21.99 -9.77
C TRP A 248 -17.08 -21.76 -8.80
N ILE A 249 -16.60 -22.85 -8.20
CA ILE A 249 -15.44 -22.80 -7.30
C ILE A 249 -14.17 -23.00 -8.12
N GLU A 250 -13.30 -21.99 -8.13
CA GLU A 250 -12.01 -22.07 -8.81
C GLU A 250 -11.05 -23.08 -8.16
N GLU A 251 -10.15 -23.66 -8.95
CA GLU A 251 -9.15 -24.63 -8.47
C GLU A 251 -8.27 -24.08 -7.33
N ALA A 252 -8.01 -22.77 -7.34
CA ALA A 252 -7.27 -22.04 -6.32
C ALA A 252 -8.17 -20.92 -5.74
N PRO A 253 -9.04 -21.23 -4.76
CA PRO A 253 -9.97 -20.25 -4.23
C PRO A 253 -9.25 -19.16 -3.44
N ARG A 254 -9.83 -17.96 -3.46
CA ARG A 254 -9.38 -16.83 -2.63
C ARG A 254 -9.66 -17.17 -1.17
N THR A 255 -8.59 -17.25 -0.36
CA THR A 255 -8.66 -17.63 1.05
C THR A 255 -8.23 -16.49 1.97
N VAL A 256 -8.92 -16.35 3.09
CA VAL A 256 -8.56 -15.40 4.16
C VAL A 256 -8.32 -16.18 5.44
N ALA A 257 -7.15 -15.98 6.05
CA ALA A 257 -6.85 -16.57 7.36
C ALA A 257 -7.69 -15.89 8.45
N VAL A 258 -8.50 -16.66 9.16
CA VAL A 258 -9.48 -16.17 10.14
C VAL A 258 -9.52 -17.08 11.39
N PRO A 259 -10.08 -16.60 12.53
CA PRO A 259 -10.23 -17.43 13.72
C PRO A 259 -11.12 -18.66 13.51
N LEU A 260 -10.89 -19.71 14.31
CA LEU A 260 -11.77 -20.88 14.37
C LEU A 260 -13.01 -20.58 15.19
N GLY A 261 -14.17 -21.10 14.78
CA GLY A 261 -15.40 -20.94 15.56
C GLY A 261 -16.66 -20.78 14.73
N LYS A 262 -17.64 -20.12 15.34
CA LYS A 262 -18.98 -19.86 14.80
C LYS A 262 -19.19 -18.35 14.74
N PHE A 263 -19.43 -17.81 13.55
CA PHE A 263 -19.40 -16.36 13.30
C PHE A 263 -20.67 -15.90 12.59
N PRO A 264 -21.31 -14.81 13.06
CA PRO A 264 -22.53 -14.30 12.42
C PRO A 264 -22.23 -13.71 11.05
N VAL A 265 -23.16 -13.95 10.12
CA VAL A 265 -23.18 -13.36 8.78
C VAL A 265 -24.32 -12.35 8.69
N THR A 266 -24.02 -11.16 8.22
CA THR A 266 -24.99 -10.08 8.03
C THR A 266 -24.98 -9.63 6.58
N LEU A 267 -26.16 -9.53 5.98
CA LEU A 267 -26.35 -8.90 4.67
C LEU A 267 -26.76 -7.45 4.84
N SER A 268 -26.25 -6.59 3.97
CA SER A 268 -26.78 -5.25 3.73
C SER A 268 -27.65 -5.28 2.48
N LEU A 269 -28.84 -4.71 2.58
CA LEU A 269 -29.79 -4.61 1.49
C LEU A 269 -30.13 -3.15 1.21
N VAL A 270 -30.38 -2.88 -0.07
CA VAL A 270 -30.96 -1.63 -0.54
C VAL A 270 -32.29 -1.92 -1.21
N ARG A 271 -33.31 -1.13 -0.88
CA ARG A 271 -34.64 -1.22 -1.51
C ARG A 271 -34.78 -0.17 -2.60
N THR A 272 -34.89 -0.62 -3.84
CA THR A 272 -35.16 0.23 -4.99
C THR A 272 -36.62 0.13 -5.39
N THR A 273 -37.04 0.92 -6.38
CA THR A 273 -38.38 0.76 -6.99
C THR A 273 -38.57 -0.57 -7.72
N ARG A 274 -37.47 -1.30 -8.02
CA ARG A 274 -37.48 -2.55 -8.78
C ARG A 274 -37.42 -3.80 -7.89
N GLY A 275 -37.02 -3.66 -6.62
CA GLY A 275 -36.86 -4.79 -5.72
C GLY A 275 -35.98 -4.45 -4.53
N ALA A 276 -35.44 -5.49 -3.90
CA ALA A 276 -34.40 -5.34 -2.89
C ALA A 276 -33.17 -6.12 -3.34
N ASP A 277 -32.01 -5.46 -3.32
CA ASP A 277 -30.74 -6.03 -3.76
C ASP A 277 -29.77 -6.08 -2.58
N VAL A 278 -28.97 -7.14 -2.54
CA VAL A 278 -27.91 -7.29 -1.54
C VAL A 278 -26.73 -6.41 -1.98
N THR A 279 -26.40 -5.38 -1.21
CA THR A 279 -25.28 -4.48 -1.55
C THR A 279 -23.95 -4.97 -1.00
N ALA A 280 -23.97 -5.69 0.12
CA ALA A 280 -22.78 -6.30 0.68
C ALA A 280 -23.15 -7.45 1.64
N ALA A 281 -22.20 -8.35 1.86
CA ALA A 281 -22.31 -9.38 2.90
C ALA A 281 -21.06 -9.35 3.79
N LYS A 282 -21.25 -9.51 5.10
CA LYS A 282 -20.17 -9.47 6.11
C LYS A 282 -20.22 -10.68 7.00
N VAL A 283 -19.07 -11.31 7.22
CA VAL A 283 -18.85 -12.22 8.35
C VAL A 283 -18.06 -11.49 9.44
N THR A 284 -18.56 -11.53 10.68
CA THR A 284 -17.94 -10.81 11.81
C THR A 284 -17.23 -11.79 12.75
N PHE A 285 -15.92 -11.61 12.91
CA PHE A 285 -15.06 -12.45 13.76
C PHE A 285 -14.82 -11.83 15.14
N LEU A 286 -14.71 -10.50 15.19
CA LEU A 286 -14.54 -9.71 16.41
C LEU A 286 -15.54 -8.56 16.41
N ASP A 287 -16.15 -8.28 17.57
CA ASP A 287 -17.03 -7.12 17.77
C ASP A 287 -16.18 -5.86 18.04
N ILE A 288 -15.28 -5.56 17.10
CA ILE A 288 -14.36 -4.43 17.12
C ILE A 288 -14.38 -3.82 15.71
N PRO A 289 -14.67 -2.51 15.57
CA PRO A 289 -14.64 -1.86 14.27
C PRO A 289 -13.26 -1.96 13.59
N PRO A 290 -13.19 -2.18 12.27
CA PRO A 290 -11.94 -2.14 11.52
C PRO A 290 -11.22 -0.79 11.68
N HIS A 291 -9.92 -0.84 11.91
CA HIS A 291 -9.01 0.31 11.84
C HIS A 291 -8.48 0.51 10.41
N GLU A 292 -8.25 -0.59 9.69
CA GLU A 292 -7.75 -0.58 8.32
C GLU A 292 -8.48 -1.63 7.47
N TRP A 293 -8.50 -1.40 6.16
CA TRP A 293 -9.06 -2.30 5.17
C TRP A 293 -8.01 -2.68 4.14
N GLU A 294 -7.95 -3.96 3.81
CA GLU A 294 -7.12 -4.49 2.73
C GLU A 294 -7.98 -5.32 1.76
N MET A 295 -7.61 -5.32 0.47
CA MET A 295 -8.20 -6.23 -0.50
C MET A 295 -7.72 -7.65 -0.19
N ALA A 296 -8.62 -8.63 -0.15
CA ALA A 296 -8.23 -10.02 -0.06
C ALA A 296 -7.57 -10.44 -1.38
N LEU A 297 -6.30 -10.85 -1.35
CA LEU A 297 -5.51 -11.25 -2.52
C LEU A 297 -5.19 -12.75 -2.50
N ARG A 298 -4.98 -13.32 -3.68
CA ARG A 298 -4.33 -14.62 -3.84
C ARG A 298 -2.81 -14.45 -3.82
N PRO A 299 -2.04 -15.53 -3.54
CA PRO A 299 -0.58 -15.45 -3.49
C PRO A 299 0.10 -14.95 -4.78
N ASP A 300 -0.56 -15.09 -5.93
CA ASP A 300 -0.08 -14.71 -7.26
C ASP A 300 -0.62 -13.35 -7.76
N GLU A 301 -1.49 -12.70 -6.99
CA GLU A 301 -2.06 -11.40 -7.33
C GLU A 301 -1.25 -10.24 -6.73
N ASP A 302 -1.01 -9.21 -7.55
CA ASP A 302 -0.21 -8.05 -7.17
C ASP A 302 -1.02 -6.77 -7.41
N LEU A 303 -1.31 -6.03 -6.33
CA LEU A 303 -2.01 -4.74 -6.38
C LEU A 303 -1.30 -3.73 -7.28
N GLY A 304 0.02 -3.83 -7.44
CA GLY A 304 0.80 -2.95 -8.32
C GLY A 304 0.51 -3.14 -9.81
N LEU A 305 -0.18 -4.22 -10.20
CA LEU A 305 -0.60 -4.48 -11.58
C LEU A 305 -1.99 -3.92 -11.90
N LEU A 306 -2.75 -3.50 -10.89
CA LEU A 306 -4.09 -2.96 -11.06
C LEU A 306 -4.03 -1.47 -11.43
N GLY A 307 -4.75 -1.12 -12.49
CA GLY A 307 -5.00 0.26 -12.90
C GLY A 307 -6.13 0.91 -12.12
N ASP A 308 -6.58 2.06 -12.63
CA ASP A 308 -7.61 2.88 -11.98
C ASP A 308 -8.95 2.15 -11.81
N GLY A 309 -9.48 2.12 -10.58
CA GLY A 309 -10.72 1.44 -10.22
C GLY A 309 -10.69 -0.09 -10.37
N GLN A 310 -9.57 -0.68 -10.77
CA GLN A 310 -9.45 -2.13 -10.96
C GLN A 310 -9.26 -2.84 -9.62
N PHE A 311 -9.71 -4.07 -9.53
CA PHE A 311 -9.61 -4.89 -8.33
C PHE A 311 -9.45 -6.37 -8.68
N TYR A 312 -8.89 -7.12 -7.73
CA TYR A 312 -9.05 -8.56 -7.66
C TYR A 312 -10.25 -8.89 -6.76
N GLY A 313 -11.00 -9.92 -7.13
CA GLY A 313 -12.28 -10.18 -6.50
C GLY A 313 -12.72 -11.64 -6.58
N VAL A 314 -13.97 -11.86 -6.20
CA VAL A 314 -14.71 -13.10 -6.44
C VAL A 314 -15.46 -12.99 -7.76
N GLY A 315 -15.29 -13.97 -8.65
CA GLY A 315 -16.12 -14.13 -9.82
C GLY A 315 -17.45 -14.80 -9.45
N VAL A 316 -18.54 -14.31 -10.02
CA VAL A 316 -19.91 -14.82 -9.85
C VAL A 316 -20.50 -15.07 -11.23
N ASP A 317 -21.05 -16.27 -11.44
CA ASP A 317 -21.62 -16.75 -12.70
C ASP A 317 -23.04 -17.35 -12.52
N THR A 318 -23.45 -17.57 -11.28
CA THR A 318 -24.78 -18.08 -10.91
C THR A 318 -25.67 -17.00 -10.28
N GLY A 319 -25.24 -15.75 -10.25
CA GLY A 319 -25.86 -14.67 -9.49
C GLY A 319 -25.80 -14.86 -7.96
N THR A 320 -24.98 -15.79 -7.45
CA THR A 320 -24.84 -16.08 -6.03
C THR A 320 -23.40 -16.04 -5.56
N ALA A 321 -23.22 -15.66 -4.30
CA ALA A 321 -21.92 -15.73 -3.61
C ALA A 321 -22.11 -16.44 -2.28
N ALA A 322 -21.04 -17.06 -1.77
CA ALA A 322 -21.09 -17.80 -0.53
C ALA A 322 -19.85 -17.56 0.35
N PHE A 323 -20.09 -17.57 1.66
CA PHE A 323 -19.06 -17.76 2.66
C PHE A 323 -19.00 -19.24 3.07
N MET A 324 -17.79 -19.81 3.06
CA MET A 324 -17.55 -21.19 3.48
C MET A 324 -16.14 -21.38 4.02
N ASP A 325 -15.93 -22.44 4.80
CA ASP A 325 -14.60 -22.89 5.16
C ASP A 325 -13.89 -23.49 3.94
N ALA A 326 -12.56 -23.33 3.82
CA ALA A 326 -11.78 -23.89 2.70
C ALA A 326 -11.85 -25.42 2.58
N THR A 327 -12.27 -26.13 3.64
CA THR A 327 -12.45 -27.58 3.64
C THR A 327 -13.87 -28.03 3.27
N ARG A 328 -14.80 -27.08 3.06
CA ARG A 328 -16.18 -27.38 2.66
C ARG A 328 -16.21 -27.87 1.21
N THR A 329 -16.73 -29.08 1.00
CA THR A 329 -16.96 -29.64 -0.36
C THR A 329 -18.38 -29.40 -0.83
N VAL A 330 -18.56 -28.71 -1.95
CA VAL A 330 -19.89 -28.48 -2.53
C VAL A 330 -20.25 -29.61 -3.49
N ASN A 331 -21.48 -30.13 -3.38
CA ASN A 331 -22.02 -31.11 -4.33
C ASN A 331 -22.90 -30.36 -5.34
N GLU A 332 -22.44 -30.26 -6.58
CA GLU A 332 -23.12 -29.53 -7.65
C GLU A 332 -24.56 -30.05 -7.88
N ASP A 333 -24.78 -31.36 -7.76
CA ASP A 333 -26.10 -31.98 -7.97
C ASP A 333 -27.19 -31.50 -6.97
N GLN A 334 -26.78 -30.90 -5.84
CA GLN A 334 -27.70 -30.42 -4.80
C GLN A 334 -27.95 -28.92 -4.89
N LEU A 335 -27.13 -28.18 -5.65
CA LEU A 335 -27.18 -26.72 -5.64
C LEU A 335 -28.50 -26.18 -6.21
N ASP A 336 -29.05 -26.80 -7.25
CA ASP A 336 -30.31 -26.36 -7.85
C ASP A 336 -31.45 -26.36 -6.81
N GLU A 337 -31.72 -27.51 -6.19
CA GLU A 337 -32.86 -27.68 -5.27
C GLU A 337 -32.64 -26.98 -3.93
N ASP A 338 -31.43 -27.06 -3.38
CA ASP A 338 -31.16 -26.63 -2.01
C ASP A 338 -30.67 -25.17 -1.93
N LEU A 339 -30.19 -24.57 -3.02
CA LEU A 339 -29.58 -23.23 -3.02
C LEU A 339 -30.16 -22.30 -4.08
N PHE A 340 -30.09 -22.63 -5.37
CA PHE A 340 -30.45 -21.72 -6.45
C PHE A 340 -31.96 -21.47 -6.53
N ILE A 341 -32.80 -22.51 -6.54
CA ILE A 341 -34.25 -22.36 -6.55
C ILE A 341 -34.75 -21.57 -5.33
N PRO A 342 -34.29 -21.84 -4.09
CA PRO A 342 -34.66 -21.03 -2.94
C PRO A 342 -34.21 -19.56 -3.05
N LEU A 343 -33.01 -19.30 -3.58
CA LEU A 343 -32.48 -17.94 -3.76
C LEU A 343 -33.15 -17.19 -4.92
N ASP A 344 -33.72 -17.86 -5.92
CA ASP A 344 -34.49 -17.22 -6.99
C ASP A 344 -35.83 -16.64 -6.48
N SER A 345 -36.31 -17.11 -5.32
CA SER A 345 -37.56 -16.59 -4.73
C SER A 345 -37.42 -15.16 -4.17
N ASP A 346 -38.33 -14.25 -4.52
CA ASP A 346 -38.33 -12.82 -4.11
C ASP A 346 -38.24 -12.55 -2.59
N SER A 347 -38.44 -13.57 -1.76
CA SER A 347 -38.49 -13.45 -0.30
C SER A 347 -37.19 -13.85 0.41
N ARG A 348 -36.21 -14.44 -0.30
CA ARG A 348 -34.99 -14.96 0.31
C ARG A 348 -33.74 -14.31 -0.29
N PHE A 349 -32.88 -13.81 0.59
CA PHE A 349 -31.60 -13.20 0.23
C PHE A 349 -30.40 -14.06 0.59
N SER A 350 -30.58 -15.03 1.49
CA SER A 350 -29.57 -16.01 1.89
C SER A 350 -30.17 -17.40 2.11
N VAL A 351 -29.30 -18.41 2.03
CA VAL A 351 -29.57 -19.81 2.33
C VAL A 351 -28.36 -20.41 3.04
N GLU A 352 -28.59 -21.18 4.10
CA GLU A 352 -27.57 -22.04 4.69
C GLU A 352 -27.68 -23.44 4.09
N LEU A 353 -26.59 -23.97 3.55
CA LEU A 353 -26.43 -25.40 3.29
C LEU A 353 -25.76 -26.05 4.51
N PRO A 354 -26.53 -26.82 5.32
CA PRO A 354 -26.02 -27.37 6.57
C PRO A 354 -25.04 -28.52 6.32
N SER A 355 -24.29 -28.85 7.37
CA SER A 355 -23.50 -30.07 7.49
C SER A 355 -23.52 -30.54 8.94
N ALA A 356 -23.26 -31.83 9.19
CA ALA A 356 -23.28 -32.38 10.55
C ALA A 356 -22.13 -31.78 11.35
N GLU A 357 -22.38 -31.27 12.56
CA GLU A 357 -21.28 -30.80 13.41
C GLU A 357 -20.33 -31.97 13.73
N PRO A 358 -19.00 -31.79 13.60
CA PRO A 358 -18.28 -30.51 13.54
C PRO A 358 -18.00 -29.95 12.14
N ASP A 359 -18.52 -30.55 11.06
CA ASP A 359 -18.19 -30.16 9.69
C ASP A 359 -18.67 -28.72 9.36
N PRO A 360 -17.93 -27.98 8.52
CA PRO A 360 -18.29 -26.62 8.15
C PRO A 360 -19.58 -26.59 7.33
N ASN A 361 -20.42 -25.57 7.56
CA ASN A 361 -21.56 -25.26 6.69
C ASN A 361 -21.13 -24.30 5.57
N LEU A 362 -22.11 -23.92 4.75
CA LEU A 362 -21.97 -22.89 3.71
C LEU A 362 -23.15 -21.93 3.84
N ILE A 363 -22.88 -20.62 3.79
CA ILE A 363 -23.92 -19.59 3.75
C ILE A 363 -23.83 -18.88 2.40
N ALA A 364 -24.82 -19.11 1.56
CA ALA A 364 -24.96 -18.49 0.25
C ALA A 364 -25.95 -17.33 0.30
N PHE A 365 -25.78 -16.37 -0.59
CA PHE A 365 -26.61 -15.19 -0.71
C PHE A 365 -26.60 -14.65 -2.14
N ARG A 366 -27.62 -13.85 -2.47
CA ARG A 366 -27.71 -13.17 -3.77
C ARG A 366 -26.55 -12.20 -3.95
N ALA A 367 -25.97 -12.16 -5.14
CA ALA A 367 -24.84 -11.31 -5.46
C ALA A 367 -25.27 -10.03 -6.16
N GLY A 368 -25.66 -8.99 -5.43
CA GLY A 368 -25.99 -7.68 -6.02
C GLY A 368 -26.94 -7.76 -7.21
N GLN A 369 -26.44 -7.33 -8.38
CA GLN A 369 -27.16 -7.35 -9.67
C GLN A 369 -26.99 -8.65 -10.46
N GLY A 370 -26.30 -9.66 -9.90
CA GLY A 370 -26.08 -10.97 -10.49
C GLY A 370 -24.60 -11.23 -10.82
N ASP A 371 -24.35 -11.75 -12.01
CA ASP A 371 -23.03 -12.18 -12.46
C ASP A 371 -22.04 -11.01 -12.57
N GLY A 372 -20.77 -11.30 -12.31
CA GLY A 372 -19.72 -10.29 -12.35
C GLY A 372 -18.49 -10.64 -11.53
N ALA A 373 -17.68 -9.62 -11.25
CA ALA A 373 -16.56 -9.71 -10.34
C ALA A 373 -16.74 -8.70 -9.22
N TYR A 374 -16.51 -9.12 -7.97
CA TYR A 374 -16.77 -8.28 -6.80
C TYR A 374 -15.57 -8.26 -5.84
N PRO A 375 -15.14 -7.08 -5.36
CA PRO A 375 -14.04 -6.99 -4.41
C PRO A 375 -14.41 -7.63 -3.07
N VAL A 376 -13.39 -8.20 -2.44
CA VAL A 376 -13.47 -8.75 -1.08
C VAL A 376 -12.51 -7.97 -0.20
N TRP A 377 -13.03 -7.44 0.91
CA TRP A 377 -12.31 -6.59 1.84
C TRP A 377 -12.12 -7.28 3.19
N ILE A 378 -10.92 -7.21 3.74
CA ILE A 378 -10.58 -7.70 5.06
C ILE A 378 -10.45 -6.49 5.98
N GLY A 379 -11.27 -6.42 7.02
CA GLY A 379 -11.20 -5.38 8.04
C GLY A 379 -10.28 -5.83 9.16
N ARG A 380 -9.20 -5.10 9.42
CA ARG A 380 -8.26 -5.40 10.51
C ARG A 380 -8.40 -4.42 11.67
N THR A 381 -8.25 -4.93 12.88
CA THR A 381 -8.14 -4.14 14.12
C THR A 381 -6.78 -3.45 14.19
N GLU A 382 -6.60 -2.53 15.15
CA GLU A 382 -5.33 -1.81 15.37
C GLU A 382 -4.14 -2.76 15.67
N ASP A 383 -4.40 -3.91 16.29
CA ASP A 383 -3.40 -4.96 16.55
C ASP A 383 -3.22 -5.95 15.38
N GLY A 384 -3.85 -5.68 14.24
CA GLY A 384 -3.71 -6.45 13.00
C GLY A 384 -4.56 -7.73 12.92
N GLN A 385 -5.46 -7.96 13.88
CA GLN A 385 -6.37 -9.12 13.85
C GLN A 385 -7.50 -8.91 12.84
N VAL A 386 -7.98 -9.98 12.22
CA VAL A 386 -9.14 -9.91 11.31
C VAL A 386 -10.41 -9.73 12.13
N SER A 387 -11.04 -8.56 12.02
CA SER A 387 -12.31 -8.24 12.68
C SER A 387 -13.51 -8.72 11.87
N CYS A 388 -13.48 -8.54 10.55
CA CYS A 388 -14.53 -8.98 9.64
C CYS A 388 -14.00 -9.15 8.21
N VAL A 389 -14.74 -9.89 7.39
CA VAL A 389 -14.55 -9.95 5.93
C VAL A 389 -15.85 -9.54 5.26
N VAL A 390 -15.74 -8.69 4.24
CA VAL A 390 -16.86 -8.13 3.48
C VAL A 390 -16.69 -8.46 1.99
N VAL A 391 -17.76 -8.90 1.33
CA VAL A 391 -17.88 -8.80 -0.13
C VAL A 391 -18.79 -7.63 -0.45
N ASP A 392 -18.31 -6.74 -1.32
CA ASP A 392 -19.00 -5.51 -1.74
C ASP A 392 -19.47 -5.65 -3.20
N PHE A 393 -20.79 -5.57 -3.40
CA PHE A 393 -21.41 -5.72 -4.72
C PHE A 393 -21.47 -4.40 -5.51
N GLN A 394 -20.81 -3.34 -5.03
CA GLN A 394 -20.60 -2.06 -5.72
C GLN A 394 -21.88 -1.35 -6.15
N LEU A 395 -22.95 -1.47 -5.36
CA LEU A 395 -24.25 -0.83 -5.65
C LEU A 395 -24.37 0.60 -5.10
N HIS A 396 -23.38 1.07 -4.35
CA HIS A 396 -23.34 2.45 -3.84
C HIS A 396 -22.47 3.33 -4.75
N SER A 397 -22.94 4.54 -5.04
CA SER A 397 -22.10 5.54 -5.73
C SER A 397 -21.06 6.07 -4.75
N THR A 398 -19.78 5.86 -5.04
CA THR A 398 -18.67 6.54 -4.33
C THR A 398 -18.28 7.86 -5.01
N ASP A 399 -19.09 8.40 -5.92
CA ASP A 399 -18.89 9.76 -6.43
C ASP A 399 -19.40 10.79 -5.42
N LYS A 400 -18.51 11.16 -4.50
CA LYS A 400 -18.46 12.56 -4.04
C LYS A 400 -17.29 13.24 -4.73
N GLY A 401 -17.43 13.45 -6.03
CA GLY A 401 -16.68 14.47 -6.74
C GLY A 401 -17.26 15.84 -6.39
N GLU A 402 -16.60 16.56 -5.49
CA GLU A 402 -16.65 18.03 -5.42
C GLU A 402 -15.23 18.60 -5.38
#